data_AF-A0A812XVU5-F1
#
_entry.id   AF-A0A812XVU5-F1
#
_cell.length_a   1.000
_cell.length_b   1.000
_cell.length_c   1.000
_cell.angle_alpha   90.00
_cell.angle_beta   90.00
_cell.angle_gamma   90.00
#
_symmetry.space_group_name_H-M   'P 1'
#
loop_
_entity.id
_entity.type
_entity.pdbx_description
1 polymer ?
#
loop_
_entity_poly.entity_id
_entity_poly.type
_entity_poly.pdbx_seq_one_letter_code
_entity_poly.pdbx_strand_id
1 'polypeptide(L)' 'ESRALQADVVSFNTVISGLDRASCWQLAIQLFEGLDDRSLQKDLISFNATLAACARAA' A
#
# COMPACT_ATOMS: atom_id res chain seq x y z
N GLU A 1 19.43 -16.84 -12.16
CA GLU A 1 19.23 -15.40 -12.41
C GLU A 1 17.96 -14.95 -11.67
N SER A 2 18.10 -14.19 -10.59
CA SER A 2 16.95 -13.59 -9.91
C SER A 2 16.49 -12.39 -10.73
N ARG A 3 15.41 -12.54 -11.52
CA ARG A 3 14.71 -11.38 -12.08
C ARG A 3 14.23 -10.53 -10.91
N ALA A 4 14.94 -9.43 -10.64
CA ALA A 4 14.47 -8.42 -9.70
C ALA A 4 13.23 -7.77 -10.33
N LEU A 5 12.05 -8.26 -9.97
CA LEU A 5 10.78 -7.62 -10.30
C LEU A 5 10.67 -6.39 -9.41
N GLN A 6 10.84 -5.22 -10.01
CA GLN A 6 10.67 -3.96 -9.31
C GLN A 6 9.16 -3.72 -9.14
N ALA A 7 8.70 -3.76 -7.90
CA ALA A 7 7.30 -3.50 -7.59
C ALA A 7 6.94 -2.05 -7.93
N ASP A 8 5.81 -1.88 -8.61
CA ASP A 8 5.25 -0.59 -9.02
C ASP A 8 4.08 -0.17 -8.11
N VAL A 9 3.51 1.01 -8.36
CA VAL A 9 2.39 1.54 -7.54
C VAL A 9 1.19 0.59 -7.50
N VAL A 10 0.94 -0.14 -8.59
CA VAL A 10 -0.18 -1.12 -8.69
C VAL A 10 0.05 -2.29 -7.74
N SER A 11 1.29 -2.77 -7.66
CA SER A 11 1.69 -3.84 -6.73
C SER A 11 1.45 -3.40 -5.28
N PHE A 12 1.85 -2.18 -4.91
CA PHE A 12 1.60 -1.61 -3.58
C PHE A 12 0.10 -1.44 -3.28
N ASN A 13 -0.65 -0.87 -4.21
CA ASN A 13 -2.10 -0.68 -4.08
C ASN A 13 -2.84 -2.00 -3.83
N THR A 14 -2.40 -3.08 -4.48
CA THR A 14 -2.92 -4.42 -4.28
C THR A 14 -2.68 -4.91 -2.85
N VAL A 15 -1.46 -4.71 -2.33
CA VAL A 15 -1.11 -5.11 -0.96
C VAL A 15 -1.88 -4.28 0.07
N ILE A 16 -1.93 -2.95 -0.09
CA ILE A 16 -2.66 -2.04 0.82
C ILE A 16 -4.15 -2.42 0.86
N SER A 17 -4.76 -2.75 -0.29
CA SER A 17 -6.15 -3.22 -0.36
C SER A 17 -6.38 -4.59 0.30
N GLY A 18 -5.35 -5.44 0.37
CA GLY A 18 -5.38 -6.69 1.13
C GLY A 18 -5.30 -6.45 2.64
N LEU A 19 -4.48 -5.48 3.05
CA LEU A 19 -4.32 -5.09 4.46
C LEU A 19 -5.58 -4.44 5.04
N ASP A 20 -6.37 -3.76 4.22
CA ASP A 20 -7.74 -3.31 4.55
C ASP A 20 -8.59 -4.47 5.09
N ARG A 21 -8.63 -5.58 4.34
CA ARG A 21 -9.41 -6.78 4.73
C ARG A 21 -8.83 -7.51 5.93
N ALA A 22 -7.52 -7.39 6.16
CA ALA A 22 -6.84 -8.00 7.29
C ALA A 22 -6.87 -7.13 8.56
N SER A 23 -7.46 -5.92 8.51
CA SER A 23 -7.44 -4.93 9.62
C SER A 23 -6.02 -4.54 10.06
N CYS A 24 -5.04 -4.67 9.17
CA CYS A 24 -3.63 -4.38 9.44
C CYS A 24 -3.25 -2.96 9.00
N TRP A 25 -3.92 -1.96 9.56
CA TRP A 25 -3.79 -0.56 9.15
C TRP A 25 -2.37 0.00 9.33
N GLN A 26 -1.62 -0.44 10.35
CA GLN A 26 -0.25 0.03 10.57
C GLN A 26 0.67 -0.36 9.40
N LEU A 27 0.53 -1.59 8.92
CA LEU A 27 1.25 -2.08 7.74
C LEU A 27 0.82 -1.33 6.48
N ALA A 28 -0.47 -0.99 6.36
CA ALA A 28 -0.99 -0.22 5.23
C ALA A 28 -0.34 1.18 5.17
N ILE A 29 -0.22 1.86 6.32
CA ILE A 29 0.47 3.14 6.42
C ILE A 29 1.96 3.01 6.08
N GLN A 30 2.65 2.00 6.63
CA GLN A 30 4.07 1.79 6.33
C GLN A 30 4.33 1.55 4.83
N LEU A 31 3.49 0.75 4.17
CA LEU A 31 3.57 0.51 2.73
C LEU A 31 3.27 1.78 1.93
N PHE A 32 2.29 2.56 2.40
CA PHE A 32 1.95 3.84 1.78
C PHE A 32 3.10 4.85 1.89
N GLU A 33 3.74 4.98 3.04
CA GLU A 33 4.93 5.84 3.22
C GLU A 33 6.10 5.36 2.36
N GLY A 34 6.33 4.05 2.26
CA GLY A 34 7.39 3.46 1.44
C GLY A 34 7.24 3.67 -0.08
N LEU A 35 6.13 4.21 -0.57
CA LEU A 35 6.00 4.64 -1.97
C LEU A 35 6.90 5.85 -2.28
N ASP A 36 7.02 6.79 -1.35
CA ASP A 36 7.85 8.00 -1.53
C ASP A 36 9.33 7.63 -1.59
N ASP A 37 9.77 6.73 -0.70
CA ASP A 37 11.14 6.20 -0.67
C ASP A 37 11.55 5.53 -1.98
N ARG A 38 10.58 5.02 -2.73
CA ARG A 38 10.78 4.36 -4.03
C ARG A 38 10.57 5.27 -5.22
N SER A 39 10.36 6.58 -4.99
CA SER A 39 10.02 7.55 -6.02
C SER A 39 8.77 7.16 -6.83
N LEU A 40 7.86 6.40 -6.23
CA LEU A 40 6.58 6.02 -6.82
C LEU A 40 5.54 7.06 -6.40
N GLN A 41 4.84 7.65 -7.37
CA GLN A 41 3.77 8.58 -7.05
C GLN A 41 2.57 7.83 -6.45
N LYS A 42 2.23 8.19 -5.22
CA LYS A 42 0.96 7.84 -4.60
C LYS A 42 -0.18 8.32 -5.47
N ASP A 43 -1.14 7.43 -5.74
CA ASP A 43 -2.34 7.76 -6.49
C ASP A 43 -3.58 7.75 -5.58
N LEU A 44 -4.73 8.10 -6.16
CA LEU A 44 -6.01 8.10 -5.45
C LEU A 44 -6.34 6.72 -4.86
N ILE A 45 -5.89 5.63 -5.49
CA ILE A 45 -6.14 4.26 -5.03
C ILE A 45 -5.30 3.99 -3.78
N SER A 46 -4.01 4.38 -3.77
CA SER A 46 -3.12 4.24 -2.61
C SER A 46 -3.70 4.94 -1.38
N PHE A 47 -4.20 6.17 -1.56
CA PHE A 47 -4.83 6.95 -0.50
C PHE A 47 -6.13 6.30 -0.01
N ASN A 48 -7.05 5.97 -0.92
CA ASN A 48 -8.34 5.39 -0.56
C ASN A 48 -8.19 4.04 0.15
N ALA A 49 -7.27 3.19 -0.31
CA ALA A 49 -7.02 1.89 0.30
C ALA A 49 -6.43 2.03 1.72
N THR A 50 -5.52 2.98 1.92
CA THR A 50 -4.94 3.26 3.25
C THR A 50 -5.98 3.82 4.22
N LEU A 51 -6.80 4.76 3.76
CA LEU A 51 -7.91 5.32 4.56
C LEU A 51 -8.94 4.26 4.94
N ALA A 52 -9.32 3.39 3.99
CA ALA A 52 -10.23 2.27 4.25
C ALA A 52 -9.67 1.33 5.32
N ALA A 53 -8.38 0.97 5.21
CA ALA A 53 -7.72 0.11 6.19
C ALA A 53 -7.74 0.72 7.60
N CYS A 54 -7.48 2.04 7.72
CA CYS A 54 -7.58 2.75 8.99
C CYS A 54 -9.02 2.80 9.52
N ALA A 55 -10.01 3.02 8.64
CA ALA A 55 -11.41 3.12 9.04
C ALA A 55 -11.97 1.79 9.57
N ARG A 56 -11.50 0.64 9.05
CA ARG A 56 -11.91 -0.69 9.53
C ARG A 56 -11.24 -1.15 10.82
N ALA A 57 -10.18 -0.47 11.23
CA ALA A 57 -9.45 -0.80 12.46
C ALA A 57 -10.08 -0.19 13.73
N ALA A 58 -11.08 0.68 13.58
CA ALA A 58 -11.88 1.26 14.65
C ALA A 58 -13.05 0.34 15.03
#